data_AF-A0A842KV20-F1
#
_entry.id   AF-A0A842KV20-F1
#
_cell.length_a   1.000
_cell.length_b   1.000
_cell.length_c   1.000
_cell.angle_alpha   90.00
_cell.angle_beta   90.00
_cell.angle_gamma   90.00
#
_symmetry.space_group_name_H-M   'P 1'
#
loop_
_entity.id
_entity.type
_entity.pdbx_description
1 polymer ?
#
loop_
_entity_poly.entity_id
_entity_poly.type
_entity_poly.pdbx_seq_one_letter_code
_entity_poly.pdbx_strand_id
1 'polypeptide(L)'
;MIEDLDKIIDYIESDRWEEAKDIAKNSVGATLAVNAIKYLQKNSSLEKEIDKIKRLRENFTKLIEGKWLQETDLDYFTVLFTFFERLEKRLKETTYVESVIKDPDKE
;
A
#
# COMPACT_ATOMS: atom_id res chain seq x y z
N MET A 1 2.45 -1.68 -17.55
CA MET A 1 3.25 -2.13 -16.37
C MET A 1 4.06 -0.95 -15.85
N ILE A 2 3.91 -0.60 -14.56
CA ILE A 2 4.55 0.57 -13.94
C ILE A 2 6.05 0.33 -13.73
N GLU A 3 6.88 1.23 -14.25
CA GLU A 3 8.35 1.10 -14.20
C GLU A 3 8.96 1.63 -12.88
N ASP A 4 8.28 2.55 -12.19
CA ASP A 4 8.83 3.27 -11.03
C ASP A 4 8.05 3.02 -9.72
N LEU A 5 7.51 1.80 -9.55
CA LEU A 5 6.65 1.44 -8.41
C LEU A 5 7.28 1.80 -7.06
N ASP A 6 8.50 1.34 -6.80
CA ASP A 6 9.18 1.58 -5.51
C ASP A 6 9.35 3.08 -5.23
N LYS A 7 9.66 3.87 -6.26
CA LYS A 7 9.84 5.32 -6.13
C LYS A 7 8.53 6.06 -5.86
N ILE A 8 7.42 5.59 -6.45
CA ILE A 8 6.07 6.08 -6.10
C ILE A 8 5.81 5.82 -4.62
N ILE A 9 6.09 4.60 -4.14
CA ILE A 9 5.87 4.22 -2.74
C ILE A 9 6.74 5.05 -1.79
N ASP A 10 8.03 5.20 -2.08
CA ASP A 10 8.96 5.97 -1.26
C ASP A 10 8.52 7.45 -1.13
N TYR A 11 8.01 8.05 -2.20
CA TYR A 11 7.47 9.40 -2.17
C TYR A 11 6.17 9.51 -1.38
N ILE A 12 5.26 8.54 -1.50
CA ILE A 12 4.05 8.49 -0.66
C ILE A 12 4.44 8.42 0.82
N GLU A 13 5.37 7.54 1.18
CA GLU A 13 5.82 7.35 2.56
C GLU A 13 6.54 8.57 3.14
N SER A 14 7.11 9.41 2.28
CA SER A 14 7.76 10.67 2.63
C SER A 14 6.85 11.89 2.52
N ASP A 15 5.53 11.72 2.37
CA ASP A 15 4.54 12.79 2.15
C ASP A 15 4.80 13.66 0.90
N ARG A 16 5.59 13.17 -0.07
CA ARG A 16 5.94 13.83 -1.33
C ARG A 16 4.92 13.51 -2.42
N TRP A 17 3.69 13.96 -2.18
CA TRP A 17 2.51 13.57 -2.95
C TRP A 17 2.53 13.99 -4.42
N GLU A 18 3.05 15.18 -4.72
CA GLU A 18 3.04 15.70 -6.08
C GLU A 18 4.11 15.02 -6.93
N GLU A 19 5.25 14.66 -6.35
CA GLU A 19 6.25 13.85 -7.03
C GLU A 19 5.81 12.40 -7.24
N ALA A 20 5.08 11.81 -6.28
CA ALA A 20 4.48 10.49 -6.47
C ALA A 20 3.49 10.48 -7.65
N LYS A 21 2.67 11.53 -7.77
CA LYS A 21 1.75 11.71 -8.91
C LYS A 21 2.47 11.94 -10.23
N ASP A 22 3.54 12.74 -10.22
CA ASP A 22 4.29 13.03 -11.45
C ASP A 22 4.91 11.77 -12.06
N ILE A 23 5.40 10.86 -11.22
CA ILE A 23 5.88 9.54 -11.67
C ILE A 23 4.71 8.67 -12.14
N ALA A 24 3.60 8.67 -11.41
CA ALA A 24 2.41 7.88 -11.74
C ALA A 24 1.64 8.37 -12.96
N LYS A 25 1.90 9.58 -13.49
CA LYS A 25 1.06 10.27 -14.49
C LYS A 25 0.85 9.50 -15.79
N ASN A 26 1.76 8.60 -16.14
CA ASN A 26 1.67 7.78 -17.35
C ASN A 26 0.80 6.52 -17.16
N SER A 27 0.34 6.24 -15.93
CA SER A 27 -0.61 5.18 -15.61
C SER A 27 -1.81 5.76 -14.85
N VAL A 28 -2.98 5.67 -15.48
CA VAL A 28 -4.25 6.08 -14.85
C VAL A 28 -4.47 5.30 -13.56
N GLY A 29 -4.19 3.99 -13.58
CA GLY A 29 -4.29 3.13 -12.42
C GLY A 29 -3.38 3.58 -11.27
N ALA A 30 -2.09 3.81 -11.57
CA ALA A 30 -1.14 4.29 -10.57
C ALA A 30 -1.57 5.63 -9.95
N THR A 31 -2.02 6.57 -10.80
CA THR A 31 -2.47 7.90 -10.34
C THR A 31 -3.69 7.80 -9.42
N LEU A 32 -4.65 6.93 -9.76
CA LEU A 32 -5.81 6.67 -8.91
C LEU A 32 -5.39 6.06 -7.56
N ALA A 33 -4.42 5.15 -7.55
CA ALA A 33 -3.93 4.52 -6.33
C ALA A 33 -3.24 5.53 -5.40
N VAL A 34 -2.40 6.43 -5.94
CA VAL A 34 -1.77 7.51 -5.15
C VAL A 34 -2.84 8.37 -4.45
N ASN A 35 -3.91 8.73 -5.17
CA ASN A 35 -5.00 9.54 -4.59
C ASN A 35 -5.79 8.76 -3.52
N ALA A 36 -6.06 7.47 -3.76
CA ALA A 36 -6.73 6.61 -2.79
C ALA A 36 -5.91 6.49 -1.50
N ILE A 37 -4.60 6.26 -1.61
CA ILE A 37 -3.70 6.17 -0.45
C ILE A 37 -3.69 7.49 0.33
N LYS A 38 -3.57 8.63 -0.36
CA LYS A 38 -3.64 9.97 0.27
C LYS A 38 -4.92 10.19 1.05
N TYR A 39 -6.04 9.73 0.50
CA TYR A 39 -7.34 9.82 1.19
C TYR A 39 -7.37 8.92 2.42
N LEU A 40 -6.88 7.68 2.33
CA LEU A 40 -6.89 6.72 3.42
C LEU A 40 -6.02 7.17 4.59
N GLN A 41 -4.82 7.70 4.33
CA GLN A 41 -3.95 8.24 5.39
C GLN A 41 -4.57 9.43 6.13
N LYS A 42 -5.40 10.24 5.46
CA LYS A 42 -6.08 11.39 6.10
C LYS A 42 -7.29 10.99 6.96
N ASN A 43 -7.91 9.85 6.70
CA ASN A 43 -9.25 9.54 7.22
C ASN A 43 -9.33 8.27 8.08
N SER A 44 -8.21 7.60 8.39
CA SER A 44 -8.25 6.30 9.06
C SER A 44 -7.24 6.11 10.19
N SER A 45 -7.60 5.26 11.16
CA SER A 45 -6.66 4.66 12.12
C SER A 45 -6.01 3.43 11.48
N LEU A 46 -4.67 3.42 11.38
CA LEU A 46 -3.89 2.42 10.64
C LEU A 46 -4.32 0.96 10.82
N GLU A 47 -4.70 0.54 12.03
CA GLU A 47 -5.09 -0.86 12.33
C GLU A 47 -6.38 -1.30 11.62
N LYS A 48 -7.37 -0.40 11.49
CA LYS A 48 -8.66 -0.74 10.87
C LYS A 48 -8.58 -0.89 9.35
N GLU A 49 -7.56 -0.31 8.73
CA GLU A 49 -7.38 -0.39 7.28
C GLU A 49 -6.70 -1.68 6.87
N ILE A 50 -5.68 -2.15 7.62
CA ILE A 50 -4.95 -3.39 7.27
C ILE A 50 -5.89 -4.59 7.08
N ASP A 51 -6.85 -4.76 7.99
CA ASP A 51 -7.81 -5.87 7.92
C ASP A 51 -8.75 -5.78 6.72
N LYS A 52 -9.17 -4.56 6.34
CA LYS A 52 -9.95 -4.34 5.11
C LYS A 52 -9.12 -4.65 3.87
N ILE A 53 -7.84 -4.27 3.89
CA ILE A 53 -6.93 -4.44 2.76
C ILE A 53 -6.59 -5.91 2.53
N LYS A 54 -6.45 -6.72 3.58
CA LYS A 54 -6.28 -8.18 3.44
C LYS A 54 -7.45 -8.81 2.71
N ARG A 55 -8.68 -8.47 3.13
CA ARG A 55 -9.91 -8.97 2.47
C ARG A 55 -10.03 -8.48 1.03
N LEU A 56 -9.63 -7.24 0.75
CA LEU A 56 -9.57 -6.71 -0.61
C LEU A 56 -8.57 -7.49 -1.46
N ARG A 57 -7.36 -7.75 -0.94
CA ARG A 57 -6.31 -8.49 -1.65
C ARG A 57 -6.77 -9.88 -2.07
N GLU A 58 -7.38 -10.64 -1.15
CA GLU A 58 -7.88 -11.99 -1.45
C GLU A 58 -8.93 -12.02 -2.56
N ASN A 59 -9.83 -11.04 -2.59
CA ASN A 59 -10.83 -10.91 -3.64
C ASN A 59 -10.20 -10.50 -4.98
N PHE A 60 -9.19 -9.63 -4.95
CA PHE A 60 -8.51 -9.18 -6.17
C PHE A 60 -7.63 -10.24 -6.80
N THR A 61 -6.93 -11.06 -6.01
CA THR A 61 -6.16 -12.20 -6.54
C THR A 61 -7.05 -13.11 -7.39
N LYS A 62 -8.28 -13.39 -6.94
CA LYS A 62 -9.26 -14.19 -7.70
C LYS A 62 -9.69 -13.52 -9.01
N LEU A 63 -9.82 -12.19 -9.01
CA LEU A 63 -10.18 -11.41 -10.20
C LEU A 63 -9.04 -11.35 -11.22
N ILE A 64 -7.79 -11.23 -10.75
CA ILE A 64 -6.58 -11.29 -11.58
C ILE A 64 -6.45 -12.67 -12.24
N GLU A 65 -6.55 -13.74 -11.45
CA GLU A 65 -6.44 -15.13 -11.94
C GLU A 65 -7.52 -15.46 -12.97
N GLY A 66 -8.73 -14.94 -12.77
CA GLY A 66 -9.82 -15.07 -13.74
C GLY A 66 -9.73 -14.15 -14.96
N LYS A 67 -8.70 -13.30 -15.08
CA LYS A 67 -8.51 -12.30 -16.15
C LYS A 67 -9.70 -11.32 -16.30
N TRP A 68 -10.37 -10.98 -15.20
CA TRP A 68 -11.51 -10.06 -15.20
C TRP A 68 -11.09 -8.58 -15.11
N LEU A 69 -9.79 -8.29 -15.04
CA LEU A 69 -9.23 -6.96 -14.79
C LEU A 69 -8.48 -6.43 -16.02
N GLN A 70 -8.58 -5.13 -16.24
CA GLN A 70 -7.86 -4.39 -17.27
C GLN A 70 -6.48 -3.94 -16.78
N GLU A 71 -5.60 -3.50 -17.68
CA GLU A 71 -4.26 -3.02 -17.30
C GLU A 71 -4.31 -1.85 -16.29
N THR A 72 -5.27 -0.94 -16.44
CA THR A 72 -5.50 0.14 -15.47
C THR A 72 -5.86 -0.36 -14.09
N ASP A 73 -6.62 -1.46 -14.01
CA ASP A 73 -6.98 -2.09 -12.74
C ASP A 73 -5.74 -2.73 -12.10
N LEU A 74 -4.94 -3.44 -12.90
CA LEU A 74 -3.71 -4.09 -12.43
C LEU A 74 -2.71 -3.10 -11.86
N ASP A 75 -2.49 -1.99 -12.56
CA ASP A 75 -1.60 -0.90 -12.13
C ASP A 75 -2.09 -0.25 -10.82
N TYR A 76 -3.41 -0.01 -10.71
CA TYR A 76 -4.02 0.51 -9.49
C TYR A 76 -3.79 -0.41 -8.30
N PHE A 77 -4.09 -1.70 -8.46
CA PHE A 77 -3.95 -2.67 -7.37
C PHE A 77 -2.51 -2.95 -7.01
N THR A 78 -1.60 -2.93 -7.98
CA THR A 78 -0.16 -3.10 -7.72
C THR A 78 0.36 -2.02 -6.78
N VAL A 79 0.12 -0.75 -7.09
CA VAL A 79 0.54 0.37 -6.22
C VAL A 79 -0.11 0.29 -4.84
N LEU A 80 -1.43 0.06 -4.81
CA LEU A 80 -2.19 0.01 -3.57
C LEU A 80 -1.69 -1.10 -2.65
N PHE A 81 -1.51 -2.32 -3.15
CA PHE A 81 -1.07 -3.45 -2.31
C PHE A 81 0.38 -3.33 -1.87
N THR A 82 1.29 -2.91 -2.73
CA THR A 82 2.71 -2.76 -2.35
C THR A 82 2.87 -1.73 -1.23
N PHE A 83 2.15 -0.60 -1.31
CA PHE A 83 2.13 0.38 -0.20
C PHE A 83 1.70 -0.26 1.12
N PHE A 84 0.61 -1.04 1.09
CA PHE A 84 0.06 -1.63 2.30
C PHE A 84 0.86 -2.81 2.85
N GLU A 85 1.53 -3.59 2.03
CA GLU A 85 2.47 -4.62 2.48
C GLU A 85 3.64 -3.99 3.25
N ARG A 86 4.20 -2.88 2.75
CA ARG A 86 5.24 -2.14 3.46
C ARG A 86 4.72 -1.56 4.77
N LEU A 87 3.49 -1.04 4.77
CA LEU A 87 2.85 -0.53 5.98
C LEU A 87 2.64 -1.62 7.03
N GLU A 88 2.16 -2.80 6.63
CA GLU A 88 1.97 -3.95 7.52
C GLU A 88 3.30 -4.40 8.12
N LYS A 89 4.36 -4.48 7.30
CA LYS A 89 5.70 -4.83 7.76
C LYS A 89 6.19 -3.88 8.86
N ARG A 90 6.10 -2.56 8.64
CA ARG A 90 6.47 -1.56 9.65
C ARG A 90 5.67 -1.69 10.93
N LEU A 91 4.36 -1.91 10.83
CA LEU A 91 3.52 -2.06 12.02
C LEU A 91 3.91 -3.29 12.85
N LYS A 92 4.18 -4.43 12.19
CA LYS A 92 4.69 -5.63 12.87
C LYS A 92 6.03 -5.37 13.54
N GLU A 93 6.94 -4.65 12.88
CA GLU A 93 8.23 -4.26 13.45
C GLU A 93 8.05 -3.35 14.67
N THR A 94 7.19 -2.34 14.60
CA THR A 94 6.88 -1.47 15.75
C THR A 94 6.27 -2.25 16.91
N THR A 95 5.28 -3.12 16.66
CA THR A 95 4.67 -3.97 17.70
C THR A 95 5.69 -4.91 18.33
N TYR A 96 6.58 -5.51 17.53
CA TYR A 96 7.66 -6.36 18.03
C TYR A 96 8.62 -5.56 18.93
N VAL A 97 9.09 -4.40 18.48
CA VAL A 97 9.97 -3.51 19.26
C VAL A 97 9.32 -3.10 20.57
N GLU A 98 8.05 -2.72 20.57
CA GLU A 98 7.31 -2.40 21.79
C GLU A 98 7.21 -3.60 22.76
N SER A 99 7.09 -4.82 22.23
CA SER A 99 7.05 -6.03 23.05
C SER A 99 8.39 -6.36 23.71
N VAL A 100 9.51 -6.17 22.99
CA VAL A 100 10.87 -6.37 23.49
C VAL A 100 11.24 -5.31 24.54
N ILE A 101 10.83 -4.05 24.33
CA ILE A 101 11.07 -2.98 25.31
C ILE A 101 10.27 -3.20 26.61
N LYS A 102 9.06 -3.77 26.52
CA LYS A 102 8.21 -4.02 27.69
C LYS A 102 8.57 -5.32 28.44
N ASP A 103 9.29 -6.24 27.81
CA ASP A 103 9.63 -7.55 28.36
C ASP A 103 11.01 -8.03 27.82
N PRO A 104 12.12 -7.41 28.26
CA PRO A 104 13.45 -7.62 27.68
C PRO A 104 14.04 -9.02 27.93
N ASP A 105 13.42 -9.84 28.78
CA ASP A 105 13.94 -11.16 29.21
C ASP A 105 13.32 -12.35 28.44
N LYS A 106 12.73 -12.12 27.26
CA LYS A 106 11.97 -13.14 26.50
C LYS A 106 12.74 -13.84 25.37
N GLU A 107 14.07 -13.69 25.31
CA GLU A 107 14.96 -14.46 24.42
C GLU A 107 15.44 -15.77 25.05
#